data_AF-A0A497K777-F1
#
_entry.id   AF-A0A497K777-F1
#
_cell.length_a   1.000
_cell.length_b   1.000
_cell.length_c   1.000
_cell.angle_alpha   90.00
_cell.angle_beta   90.00
_cell.angle_gamma   90.00
#
_symmetry.space_group_name_H-M   'P 1'
#
loop_
_entity.id
_entity.type
_entity.pdbx_description
1 polymer ?
#
loop_
_entity_poly.entity_id
_entity_poly.type
_entity_poly.pdbx_seq_one_letter_code
_entity_poly.pdbx_strand_id
1 'polypeptide(L)'
;MNLNALELLAYNPHRWLNEVLNKIGWGLTVLAIILFYLINLIILSIILYMAGLTVVGKRKATFGDAFKISLLGTFLGGLISGLISYFVPVLGLIVYILIWLALIKHYFETGWLGALAVAILALIVAIVLMVIISLILAIPLILIEVFKGGIGFITAFV
;
A
#
# COMPACT_ATOMS: atom_id res chain seq x y z
N MET A 1 42.79 2.54 11.97
CA MET A 1 41.34 2.63 11.69
C MET A 1 41.17 2.13 10.25
N ASN A 2 40.57 0.96 10.05
CA ASN A 2 40.56 0.28 8.74
C ASN A 2 39.60 1.00 7.77
N LEU A 3 40.06 1.38 6.58
CA LEU A 3 39.28 2.10 5.56
C LEU A 3 37.98 1.36 5.19
N ASN A 4 38.02 0.02 5.24
CA ASN A 4 36.87 -0.84 4.97
C ASN A 4 35.72 -0.67 5.99
N ALA A 5 36.03 -0.31 7.23
CA ALA A 5 35.02 -0.09 8.27
C ALA A 5 34.29 1.25 8.08
N LEU A 6 34.95 2.25 7.49
CA LEU A 6 34.33 3.55 7.16
C LEU A 6 33.44 3.44 5.92
N GLU A 7 33.80 2.62 4.93
CA GLU A 7 32.95 2.34 3.77
C GLU A 7 31.68 1.56 4.15
N LEU A 8 31.77 0.62 5.09
CA LEU A 8 30.61 -0.09 5.64
C LEU A 8 29.67 0.82 6.44
N LEU A 9 30.21 1.84 7.13
CA LEU A 9 29.41 2.86 7.82
C LEU A 9 28.85 3.92 6.84
N ALA A 10 29.49 4.12 5.68
CA ALA A 10 29.08 5.05 4.64
C ALA A 10 28.19 4.41 3.55
N TYR A 11 27.92 3.10 3.64
CA TYR A 11 27.01 2.41 2.73
C TYR A 11 25.59 2.93 2.92
N ASN A 12 25.17 3.81 2.02
CA ASN A 12 23.79 4.27 1.93
C ASN A 12 23.02 3.34 0.97
N PRO A 13 22.15 2.43 1.47
CA PRO A 13 21.43 1.47 0.64
C PRO A 13 20.47 2.13 -0.38
N HIS A 14 20.19 3.42 -0.21
CA HIS A 14 19.33 4.20 -1.10
C HIS A 14 20.11 5.08 -2.08
N ARG A 15 21.43 4.86 -2.23
CA ARG A 15 22.25 5.62 -3.18
C ARG A 15 21.72 5.57 -4.62
N TRP A 16 21.28 4.40 -5.07
CA TRP A 16 20.70 4.20 -6.40
C TRP A 16 19.43 5.04 -6.62
N LEU A 17 18.62 5.24 -5.57
CA LEU A 17 17.46 6.11 -5.60
C LEU A 17 17.89 7.56 -5.84
N ASN A 18 18.89 8.06 -5.14
CA ASN A 18 19.38 9.43 -5.33
C ASN A 18 19.97 9.66 -6.73
N GLU A 19 20.64 8.67 -7.30
CA GLU A 19 21.16 8.71 -8.66
C GLU A 19 20.04 8.71 -9.71
N VAL A 20 18.98 7.91 -9.49
CA VAL A 20 17.78 7.90 -10.32
C VAL A 20 17.00 9.21 -10.20
N LEU A 21 16.81 9.73 -8.99
CA LEU A 21 16.13 11.00 -8.71
C LEU A 21 16.82 12.19 -9.38
N ASN A 22 18.15 12.25 -9.29
CA ASN A 22 18.94 13.29 -9.95
C ASN A 22 18.92 13.17 -11.48
N LYS A 23 18.82 11.94 -12.03
CA LYS A 23 18.71 11.71 -13.48
C LYS A 23 17.32 12.04 -14.04
N ILE A 24 16.26 11.74 -13.29
CA ILE A 24 14.86 11.92 -13.69
C ILE A 24 14.38 13.36 -13.44
N GLY A 25 14.99 14.06 -12.48
CA GLY A 25 14.63 15.42 -12.08
C GLY A 25 13.49 15.45 -11.06
N TRP A 26 13.61 16.34 -10.07
CA TRP A 26 12.68 16.46 -8.93
C TRP A 26 11.21 16.63 -9.34
N GLY A 27 10.93 17.31 -10.46
CA GLY A 27 9.57 17.53 -10.96
C GLY A 27 8.85 16.23 -11.36
N LEU A 28 9.52 15.33 -12.07
CA LEU A 28 8.92 14.06 -12.48
C LEU A 28 8.70 13.12 -11.28
N THR A 29 9.61 13.14 -10.32
CA THR A 29 9.49 12.33 -9.10
C THR A 29 8.25 12.72 -8.30
N VAL A 30 8.04 14.02 -8.08
CA VAL A 30 6.86 14.49 -7.33
C VAL A 30 5.57 14.07 -8.02
N LEU A 31 5.50 14.19 -9.35
CA LEU A 31 4.36 13.71 -10.13
C LEU A 31 4.14 12.20 -9.97
N ALA A 32 5.21 11.40 -10.02
CA ALA A 32 5.13 9.95 -9.82
C ALA A 32 4.62 9.58 -8.42
N ILE A 33 5.07 10.29 -7.37
CA ILE A 33 4.62 10.08 -5.99
C ILE A 33 3.13 10.42 -5.85
N ILE A 34 2.70 11.55 -6.41
CA ILE A 34 1.29 11.96 -6.38
C ILE A 34 0.43 10.92 -7.12
N LEU A 35 0.86 10.48 -8.31
CA LEU A 35 0.14 9.48 -9.08
C LEU A 35 0.03 8.16 -8.30
N PHE A 36 1.13 7.70 -7.70
CA PHE A 36 1.13 6.49 -6.87
C PHE A 36 0.18 6.63 -5.68
N TYR A 37 0.18 7.78 -5.00
CA TYR A 37 -0.74 8.04 -3.90
C TYR A 37 -2.21 7.98 -4.35
N LEU A 38 -2.55 8.61 -5.49
CA LEU A 38 -3.91 8.60 -6.04
C LEU A 38 -4.36 7.19 -6.44
N ILE A 39 -3.48 6.38 -7.04
CA ILE A 39 -3.79 4.98 -7.38
C ILE A 39 -4.10 4.18 -6.12
N ASN A 40 -3.26 4.29 -5.07
CA ASN A 40 -3.49 3.62 -3.81
C ASN A 40 -4.81 4.04 -3.16
N LEU A 41 -5.13 5.33 -3.22
CA LEU A 41 -6.37 5.87 -2.69
C LEU A 41 -7.59 5.27 -3.40
N ILE A 42 -7.56 5.15 -4.73
CA ILE A 42 -8.65 4.51 -5.49
C ILE A 42 -8.78 3.03 -5.11
N ILE A 43 -7.67 2.29 -5.08
CA ILE A 43 -7.67 0.86 -4.70
C ILE A 43 -8.26 0.69 -3.30
N LEU A 44 -7.82 1.49 -2.33
CA LEU A 44 -8.30 1.42 -0.96
C LEU A 44 -9.77 1.78 -0.84
N SER A 45 -10.25 2.74 -1.62
CA SER A 45 -11.67 3.10 -1.71
C SER A 45 -12.51 1.93 -2.21
N ILE A 46 -12.03 1.19 -3.22
CA ILE A 46 -12.72 0.01 -3.74
C ILE A 46 -12.79 -1.10 -2.68
N ILE A 47 -11.68 -1.36 -1.98
CA ILE A 47 -11.61 -2.35 -0.90
C ILE A 47 -12.61 -2.02 0.21
N LEU A 48 -12.57 -0.78 0.71
CA LEU A 48 -13.46 -0.32 1.78
C LEU A 48 -14.91 -0.29 1.34
N TYR A 49 -15.18 0.07 0.08
CA TYR A 49 -16.54 0.04 -0.47
C TYR A 49 -17.07 -1.39 -0.52
N MET A 50 -16.31 -2.35 -1.03
CA MET A 50 -16.72 -3.76 -1.05
C MET A 50 -16.96 -4.30 0.37
N ALA A 51 -16.05 -4.01 1.29
CA ALA A 51 -16.19 -4.45 2.69
C ALA A 51 -17.41 -3.82 3.38
N GLY A 52 -17.60 -2.51 3.22
CA GLY A 52 -18.77 -1.79 3.73
C GLY A 52 -20.07 -2.31 3.13
N LEU A 53 -20.08 -2.57 1.83
CA LEU A 53 -21.24 -3.10 1.12
C LEU A 53 -21.71 -4.43 1.70
N THR A 54 -20.78 -5.33 2.00
CA THR A 54 -21.07 -6.66 2.52
C THR A 54 -21.51 -6.63 3.99
N VAL A 55 -20.91 -5.77 4.82
CA VAL A 55 -21.20 -5.77 6.27
C VAL A 55 -22.41 -4.91 6.63
N VAL A 56 -22.54 -3.71 6.05
CA VAL A 56 -23.58 -2.75 6.44
C VAL A 56 -24.61 -2.45 5.36
N GLY A 57 -24.36 -2.88 4.13
CA GLY A 57 -25.31 -2.80 3.02
C GLY A 57 -25.27 -1.48 2.24
N LYS A 58 -25.86 -1.53 1.04
CA LYS A 58 -25.89 -0.44 0.05
C LYS A 58 -26.41 0.90 0.55
N ARG A 59 -27.33 0.89 1.52
CA ARG A 59 -27.94 2.14 2.03
C ARG A 59 -26.99 2.97 2.87
N LYS A 60 -25.95 2.33 3.41
CA LYS A 60 -25.02 2.94 4.38
C LYS A 60 -23.59 3.03 3.86
N ALA A 61 -23.16 2.06 3.06
CA ALA A 61 -21.83 2.06 2.44
C ALA A 61 -21.92 2.56 1.00
N THR A 62 -21.61 3.84 0.79
CA THR A 62 -21.47 4.42 -0.56
C THR A 62 -20.00 4.51 -0.99
N PHE A 63 -19.74 4.53 -2.29
CA PHE A 63 -18.38 4.69 -2.81
C PHE A 63 -17.78 6.05 -2.42
N GLY A 64 -18.61 7.10 -2.40
CA GLY A 64 -18.19 8.44 -1.98
C GLY A 64 -17.72 8.46 -0.53
N ASP A 65 -18.38 7.70 0.35
CA ASP A 65 -17.98 7.60 1.75
C ASP A 65 -16.72 6.75 1.92
N ALA A 66 -16.59 5.66 1.17
CA ALA A 66 -15.36 4.87 1.12
C ALA A 66 -14.15 5.69 0.65
N PHE A 67 -14.35 6.58 -0.32
CA PHE A 67 -13.33 7.51 -0.81
C PHE A 67 -12.93 8.56 0.24
N LYS A 68 -13.89 9.12 0.98
CA LYS A 68 -13.57 10.03 2.09
C LYS A 68 -12.80 9.31 3.19
N ILE A 69 -13.20 8.08 3.52
CA ILE A 69 -12.50 7.25 4.51
C ILE A 69 -11.07 6.97 4.05
N SER A 70 -10.86 6.56 2.79
CA SER A 70 -9.52 6.24 2.28
C SER A 70 -8.62 7.49 2.24
N LEU A 71 -9.15 8.63 1.79
CA LEU A 71 -8.43 9.91 1.75
C LEU A 71 -8.02 10.36 3.16
N LEU A 72 -8.99 10.47 4.07
CA LEU A 72 -8.75 10.98 5.43
C LEU A 72 -7.99 9.96 6.28
N GLY A 73 -8.26 8.67 6.13
CA GLY A 73 -7.56 7.61 6.86
C GLY A 73 -6.09 7.55 6.47
N THR A 74 -5.76 7.67 5.18
CA THR A 74 -4.36 7.67 4.72
C THR A 74 -3.65 8.96 5.10
N PHE A 75 -4.31 10.12 4.89
CA PHE A 75 -3.69 11.42 5.17
C PHE A 75 -3.66 11.73 6.67
N LEU A 76 -4.82 11.88 7.33
CA LEU A 76 -4.89 12.21 8.75
C LEU A 76 -4.40 11.07 9.63
N GLY A 77 -4.81 9.83 9.32
CA GLY A 77 -4.36 8.67 10.10
C GLY A 77 -2.86 8.47 10.00
N GLY A 78 -2.27 8.60 8.81
CA GLY A 78 -0.82 8.51 8.63
C GLY A 78 -0.06 9.65 9.32
N LEU A 79 -0.52 10.89 9.19
CA LEU A 79 0.13 12.05 9.81
C LEU A 79 0.08 11.99 11.34
N ILE A 80 -1.11 11.76 11.93
CA ILE A 80 -1.28 11.73 13.38
C ILE A 80 -0.54 10.54 13.97
N SER A 81 -0.68 9.35 13.38
CA SER A 81 0.01 8.16 13.89
C SER A 81 1.53 8.26 13.73
N GLY A 82 2.03 8.84 12.64
CA GLY A 82 3.46 9.05 12.41
C GLY A 82 4.09 9.98 13.44
N LEU A 83 3.42 11.08 13.78
CA LEU A 83 3.89 12.01 14.82
C LEU A 83 3.94 11.35 16.20
N ILE A 84 2.92 10.56 16.57
CA ILE A 84 2.87 9.88 17.86
C ILE A 84 3.87 8.73 17.91
N SER A 85 3.99 7.97 16.82
CA SER A 85 4.89 6.82 16.71
C SER A 85 6.36 7.21 16.85
N TYR A 86 6.72 8.45 16.48
CA TYR A 86 8.05 8.99 16.70
C TYR A 86 8.47 8.99 18.18
N PHE A 87 7.53 9.24 19.10
CA PHE A 87 7.78 9.22 20.54
C PHE A 87 7.46 7.87 21.17
N VAL A 88 6.31 7.29 20.82
CA VAL A 88 5.82 6.03 21.37
C VAL A 88 5.22 5.18 20.25
N PRO A 89 6.01 4.27 19.65
CA PRO A 89 5.59 3.49 18.47
C PRO A 89 4.29 2.72 18.68
N VAL A 90 4.14 2.10 19.85
CA VAL A 90 2.95 1.29 20.19
C VAL A 90 1.69 2.14 20.26
N LEU A 91 1.76 3.35 20.82
CA LEU A 91 0.61 4.25 20.88
C LEU A 91 0.24 4.77 19.49
N GLY A 92 1.22 5.02 18.63
CA GLY A 92 0.96 5.41 17.24
C GLY A 92 0.09 4.39 16.51
N LEU A 93 0.38 3.09 16.66
CA LEU A 93 -0.41 2.02 16.06
C LEU A 93 -1.84 1.95 16.61
N ILE A 94 -2.00 2.07 17.93
CA ILE A 94 -3.33 2.05 18.55
C ILE A 94 -4.17 3.23 18.06
N VAL A 95 -3.59 4.44 18.04
CA VAL A 95 -4.27 5.64 17.53
C VAL A 95 -4.60 5.50 16.05
N TYR A 96 -3.71 4.92 15.25
CA TYR A 96 -3.98 4.64 13.84
C TYR A 96 -5.24 3.77 13.67
N ILE A 97 -5.31 2.64 14.38
CA ILE A 97 -6.47 1.73 14.33
C ILE A 97 -7.75 2.45 14.79
N LEU A 98 -7.66 3.24 15.87
CA LEU A 98 -8.80 4.00 16.38
C LEU A 98 -9.30 5.06 15.40
N ILE A 99 -8.40 5.76 14.71
CA ILE A 99 -8.75 6.73 13.67
C ILE A 99 -9.51 6.00 12.55
N TRP A 100 -8.98 4.91 12.02
CA TRP A 100 -9.65 4.14 10.96
C TRP A 100 -11.03 3.65 11.39
N LEU A 101 -11.15 3.08 12.60
CA LEU A 101 -12.44 2.65 13.13
C LEU A 101 -13.43 3.81 13.29
N ALA A 102 -12.96 4.96 13.78
CA ALA A 102 -13.78 6.16 13.95
C ALA A 102 -14.28 6.71 12.61
N LEU A 103 -13.43 6.74 11.59
CA LEU A 103 -13.82 7.14 10.23
C LEU A 103 -14.87 6.18 9.66
N ILE A 104 -14.61 4.87 9.70
CA ILE A 104 -15.56 3.86 9.21
C ILE A 104 -16.90 3.98 9.94
N LYS A 105 -16.87 4.10 11.26
CA LYS A 105 -18.07 4.29 12.09
C LYS A 105 -18.86 5.52 11.67
N HIS A 106 -18.18 6.65 11.46
CA HIS A 106 -18.82 7.92 11.14
C HIS A 106 -19.39 7.93 9.73
N TYR A 107 -18.61 7.54 8.74
CA TYR A 107 -18.97 7.64 7.32
C TYR A 107 -19.91 6.53 6.85
N PHE A 108 -19.82 5.31 7.40
CA PHE A 108 -20.73 4.22 7.05
C PHE A 108 -21.92 4.10 8.02
N GLU A 109 -22.10 5.05 8.96
CA GLU A 109 -23.23 5.07 9.91
C GLU A 109 -23.47 3.73 10.63
N THR A 110 -22.37 3.15 11.12
CA THR A 110 -22.35 1.81 11.73
C THR A 110 -22.10 1.91 13.25
N GLY A 111 -22.36 0.82 13.98
CA GLY A 111 -21.90 0.68 15.36
C GLY A 111 -20.41 0.31 15.42
N TRP A 112 -19.81 0.35 16.61
CA TRP A 112 -18.40 -0.05 16.81
C TRP A 112 -18.10 -1.47 16.31
N LEU A 113 -19.00 -2.43 16.56
CA LEU A 113 -18.87 -3.81 16.06
C LEU A 113 -18.97 -3.88 14.52
N GLY A 114 -19.82 -3.05 13.91
CA GLY A 114 -19.95 -2.96 12.46
C GLY A 114 -18.67 -2.39 11.83
N ALA A 115 -18.11 -1.32 12.41
CA ALA A 115 -16.86 -0.74 11.95
C ALA A 115 -15.68 -1.71 12.05
N LEU A 116 -15.60 -2.48 13.15
CA LEU A 116 -14.60 -3.52 13.32
C LEU A 116 -14.78 -4.65 12.28
N ALA A 117 -16.01 -5.12 12.04
CA ALA A 117 -16.29 -6.13 11.02
C ALA A 117 -15.92 -5.64 9.60
N VAL A 118 -16.21 -4.37 9.28
CA VAL A 118 -15.78 -3.75 8.01
C VAL A 118 -14.26 -3.71 7.91
N ALA A 119 -13.56 -3.29 8.97
CA ALA A 119 -12.10 -3.22 8.96
C ALA A 119 -11.45 -4.60 8.75
N ILE A 120 -11.97 -5.63 9.43
CA ILE A 120 -11.51 -7.02 9.26
C ILE A 120 -11.80 -7.50 7.84
N LEU A 121 -13.01 -7.27 7.32
CA LEU A 121 -13.36 -7.69 5.97
C LEU A 121 -12.54 -6.95 4.90
N ALA A 122 -12.25 -5.66 5.11
CA ALA A 122 -11.39 -4.89 4.23
C ALA A 122 -9.98 -5.48 4.19
N LEU A 123 -9.44 -5.94 5.32
CA LEU A 123 -8.14 -6.62 5.37
C LEU A 123 -8.17 -7.93 4.56
N ILE A 124 -9.23 -8.73 4.69
CA ILE A 124 -9.41 -9.97 3.91
C ILE A 124 -9.46 -9.66 2.41
N VAL A 125 -10.27 -8.67 2.01
CA VAL A 125 -10.40 -8.24 0.61
C VAL A 125 -9.07 -7.72 0.06
N ALA A 126 -8.29 -6.97 0.86
CA ALA A 126 -6.97 -6.49 0.48
C ALA A 126 -5.99 -7.64 0.22
N ILE A 127 -5.96 -8.65 1.10
CA ILE A 127 -5.11 -9.84 0.95
C ILE A 127 -5.49 -10.59 -0.33
N VAL A 128 -6.78 -10.81 -0.58
CA VAL A 128 -7.27 -11.48 -1.79
C VAL A 128 -6.84 -10.72 -3.05
N LEU A 129 -6.99 -9.39 -3.07
CA LEU A 129 -6.53 -8.57 -4.20
C LEU A 129 -5.02 -8.63 -4.40
N MET A 130 -4.22 -8.59 -3.33
CA MET A 130 -2.77 -8.73 -3.43
C MET A 130 -2.36 -10.07 -4.03
N VAL A 131 -3.01 -11.17 -3.63
CA VAL A 131 -2.75 -12.50 -4.20
C VAL A 131 -3.10 -12.52 -5.69
N ILE A 132 -4.27 -11.98 -6.07
CA ILE A 132 -4.69 -11.91 -7.48
C ILE A 132 -3.68 -11.10 -8.31
N ILE A 133 -3.31 -9.91 -7.85
CA ILE A 133 -2.34 -9.05 -8.54
C ILE A 133 -0.98 -9.75 -8.66
N SER A 134 -0.52 -10.41 -7.59
CA SER A 134 0.76 -11.13 -7.59
C SER A 134 0.75 -12.27 -8.59
N LEU A 135 -0.34 -13.03 -8.69
CA LEU A 135 -0.47 -14.11 -9.68
C LEU A 135 -0.48 -13.57 -11.11
N ILE A 136 -1.23 -12.50 -11.37
CA ILE A 136 -1.30 -11.87 -12.70
C ILE A 136 0.07 -11.36 -13.15
N LEU A 137 0.89 -10.84 -12.23
CA LEU A 137 2.23 -10.33 -12.55
C LEU A 137 3.31 -11.42 -12.58
N ALA A 138 3.25 -12.41 -11.68
CA ALA A 138 4.27 -13.45 -11.56
C ALA A 138 4.21 -14.47 -12.71
N ILE A 139 3.00 -14.87 -13.14
CA ILE A 139 2.83 -15.92 -14.16
C ILE A 139 3.47 -15.52 -15.50
N PRO A 140 3.24 -14.32 -16.08
CA PRO A 140 3.88 -13.90 -17.32
C PRO A 140 5.40 -13.79 -17.18
N LEU A 141 5.89 -13.33 -16.02
CA LEU A 141 7.32 -13.18 -15.78
C LEU A 141 8.03 -14.54 -15.78
N ILE A 142 7.49 -15.51 -15.04
CA ILE A 142 8.01 -16.89 -15.01
C ILE A 142 7.95 -17.52 -16.41
N LEU A 143 6.87 -17.28 -17.17
CA LEU A 143 6.73 -17.78 -18.53
C LEU A 143 7.85 -17.25 -19.44
N ILE A 144 8.17 -15.96 -19.36
CA ILE A 144 9.27 -15.34 -20.12
C ILE A 144 10.62 -16.00 -19.76
N GLU A 145 10.87 -16.28 -18.48
CA GLU A 145 12.10 -16.95 -18.05
C GLU A 145 12.20 -18.39 -18.58
N VAL A 146 11.10 -19.15 -18.55
CA VAL A 146 11.04 -20.51 -19.10
C VAL A 146 11.28 -20.50 -20.62
N PHE A 147 10.68 -19.56 -21.36
CA PHE A 147 10.93 -19.42 -22.80
C PHE A 147 12.38 -19.05 -23.10
N LYS A 148 12.99 -18.12 -22.35
CA LYS A 148 14.42 -17.77 -22.50
C LYS A 148 15.32 -18.97 -22.22
N GLY A 149 15.05 -19.73 -21.16
CA GLY A 149 15.78 -20.95 -20.83
C GLY A 149 15.69 -22.01 -21.93
N GLY A 150 14.49 -22.23 -22.48
CA GLY A 150 14.27 -23.17 -23.58
C GLY A 150 15.01 -22.80 -24.88
N ILE A 151 15.03 -21.51 -25.26
CA ILE A 151 15.77 -21.04 -26.43
C ILE A 151 17.29 -21.23 -26.23
N GLY A 152 17.81 -20.93 -25.04
CA GLY A 152 19.22 -21.12 -24.71
C GLY A 152 19.68 -22.59 -24.77
N PHE A 153 18.81 -23.52 -24.38
CA PHE A 153 19.07 -24.95 -24.55
C PHE A 153 19.14 -25.34 -26.04
N ILE A 154 18.20 -24.90 -26.88
CA ILE A 154 18.18 -25.27 -28.31
C ILE A 154 19.41 -24.76 -29.05
N THR A 155 19.88 -23.54 -28.77
CA THR A 155 21.08 -22.97 -29.39
C THR A 155 22.40 -23.56 -28.88
N ALA A 156 22.39 -24.33 -27.80
CA ALA A 156 23.58 -25.02 -27.29
C ALA A 156 23.86 -26.35 -28.02
N PHE A 157 22.87 -26.88 -28.76
CA PHE A 157 22.93 -28.14 -29.49
C PHE A 157 22.81 -27.99 -31.02
N VAL A 158 22.77 -26.75 -31.53
CA VAL A 158 22.82 -26.38 -32.96
C VAL A 158 24.08 -25.57 -33.21
#